data_AF-A0A945I493-F1
#
_entry.id   AF-A0A945I493-F1
#
_cell.length_a   1.000
_cell.length_b   1.000
_cell.length_c   1.000
_cell.angle_alpha   90.00
_cell.angle_beta   90.00
_cell.angle_gamma   90.00
#
_symmetry.space_group_name_H-M   'P 1'
#
loop_
_entity.id
_entity.type
_entity.pdbx_description
1 polymer ?
#
loop_
_entity_poly.entity_id
_entity_poly.type
_entity_poly.pdbx_seq_one_letter_code
_entity_poly.pdbx_strand_id
1 'polypeptide(L)'
;AAKEVRALARAWGNKKVYLSAGGAGNGYGGACRNATGIQWSRMMICLMAMQGIGKPGVNLGNMQRATPLDLHFYFPGYADGGISGDLTGTALAVALYQRMPQLPTINTTTQKIPRLHLPEAIKGETVEGYAWDGKSIEGQFNKIVYPKQGQAPVKMLYKYGSSMFGTMSDTNRYVKMYGSENLEFVVNQSIWMEGDTSFADIILPACTHLERTDISEWAGIGGYTHHGQNQLNHRVITFQHKCIEPLGQSKSDYQIFLEIAQRLGLGLLFSEGMSELDWAKRQFEASDLPKHISWKKFIKKGYFVVPPLKEELRPPVSFRWFAEGRKKDVPEPHPLPADYTEEFLKGLQTQSGKIEFDCNSLKRFDADDPERPTIPKYEPSWEGPADDARFEKYPLLMMTPHARYSYHSQGDGKDSFLNDIIDHRVEIEGRYYWTLRMNDKDAADRGIKKFDLIKAHNERGAVVCAAFPTSRLASGVLHGYESCAIYDPMGEPGNSVDRGGCLNQLTPKRMQIKQSHSMATSSALVEVELWDGGSELAAAE
;
A
#
# COMPACT_ATOMS: atom_id res chain seq x y z
N ALA A 1 -1.35 22.94 -23.03
CA ALA A 1 -2.30 21.81 -22.95
C ALA A 1 -2.66 21.19 -24.31
N ALA A 2 -3.67 21.67 -25.06
CA ALA A 2 -4.21 20.93 -26.22
C ALA A 2 -3.20 20.61 -27.35
N LYS A 3 -2.29 21.54 -27.65
CA LYS A 3 -1.22 21.32 -28.65
C LYS A 3 -0.24 20.22 -28.20
N GLU A 4 0.14 20.21 -26.92
CA GLU A 4 1.08 19.25 -26.35
C GLU A 4 0.47 17.85 -26.30
N VAL A 5 -0.80 17.72 -25.87
CA VAL A 5 -1.51 16.44 -25.86
C VAL A 5 -1.57 15.84 -27.26
N ARG A 6 -1.89 16.65 -28.28
CA ARG A 6 -1.91 16.19 -29.68
C ARG A 6 -0.51 15.83 -30.19
N ALA A 7 0.51 16.60 -29.82
CA ALA A 7 1.89 16.31 -30.19
C ALA A 7 2.37 14.99 -29.55
N LEU A 8 2.05 14.77 -28.26
CA LEU A 8 2.35 13.53 -27.54
C LEU A 8 1.62 12.34 -28.19
N ALA A 9 0.32 12.46 -28.49
CA ALA A 9 -0.43 11.39 -29.14
C ALA A 9 0.14 11.05 -30.54
N ARG A 10 0.55 12.05 -31.32
CA ARG A 10 1.23 11.83 -32.61
C ARG A 10 2.59 11.16 -32.42
N ALA A 11 3.38 11.58 -31.45
CA ALA A 11 4.66 10.96 -31.15
C ALA A 11 4.48 9.52 -30.68
N TRP A 12 3.47 9.26 -29.85
CA TRP A 12 3.09 7.93 -29.37
C TRP A 12 2.72 7.03 -30.54
N GLY A 13 1.82 7.45 -31.42
CA GLY A 13 1.36 6.63 -32.55
C GLY A 13 2.42 6.34 -33.63
N ASN A 14 3.51 7.13 -33.68
CA ASN A 14 4.54 7.01 -34.71
C ASN A 14 5.89 6.47 -34.18
N LYS A 15 5.98 6.13 -32.89
CA LYS A 15 7.23 5.64 -32.28
C LYS A 15 7.01 4.33 -31.53
N LYS A 16 8.09 3.59 -31.34
CA LYS A 16 8.14 2.48 -30.37
C LYS A 16 8.17 3.08 -28.97
N VAL A 17 7.08 2.92 -28.22
CA VAL A 17 6.90 3.55 -26.91
C VAL A 17 6.64 2.49 -25.85
N TYR A 18 7.36 2.64 -24.74
CA TYR A 18 6.98 2.02 -23.48
C TYR A 18 6.15 3.01 -22.67
N LEU A 19 4.99 2.57 -22.18
CA LEU A 19 4.19 3.36 -21.25
C LEU A 19 4.64 3.04 -19.82
N SER A 20 5.16 4.04 -19.12
CA SER A 20 5.49 3.97 -17.70
C SER A 20 4.27 4.32 -16.84
N ALA A 21 3.35 3.36 -16.65
CA ALA A 21 2.22 3.55 -15.76
C ALA A 21 2.61 3.21 -14.30
N GLY A 22 2.68 4.22 -13.45
CA GLY A 22 3.01 4.07 -12.03
C GLY A 22 4.49 3.82 -11.73
N GLY A 23 4.82 3.66 -10.45
CA GLY A 23 6.20 3.55 -9.97
C GLY A 23 6.92 2.29 -10.45
N ALA A 24 6.21 1.16 -10.57
CA ALA A 24 6.78 -0.08 -11.11
C ALA A 24 6.91 -0.08 -12.66
N GLY A 25 6.39 0.96 -13.32
CA GLY A 25 6.34 1.08 -14.78
C GLY A 25 5.24 0.27 -15.45
N ASN A 26 4.65 -0.70 -14.75
CA ASN A 26 3.59 -1.58 -15.24
C ASN A 26 2.41 -1.71 -14.26
N GLY A 27 2.28 -0.77 -13.31
CA GLY A 27 1.27 -0.81 -12.26
C GLY A 27 1.58 0.13 -11.10
N TYR A 28 0.64 0.20 -10.15
CA TYR A 28 0.61 1.17 -9.05
C TYR A 28 0.51 2.63 -9.56
N GLY A 29 1.06 3.57 -8.80
CA GLY A 29 1.01 5.01 -9.09
C GLY A 29 -0.08 5.72 -8.29
N GLY A 30 0.19 6.93 -7.80
CA GLY A 30 -0.78 7.69 -7.00
C GLY A 30 -2.10 7.95 -7.73
N ALA A 31 -2.07 8.04 -9.06
CA ALA A 31 -3.27 8.19 -9.87
C ALA A 31 -4.26 7.01 -9.76
N CYS A 32 -3.82 5.80 -9.39
CA CYS A 32 -4.72 4.65 -9.25
C CYS A 32 -5.59 4.70 -7.99
N ARG A 33 -5.28 5.61 -7.05
CA ARG A 33 -5.96 5.74 -5.75
C ARG A 33 -6.51 7.14 -5.49
N ASN A 34 -6.87 7.85 -6.56
CA ASN A 34 -7.65 9.09 -6.49
C ASN A 34 -9.13 8.80 -6.83
N ALA A 35 -9.97 9.83 -6.83
CA ALA A 35 -11.40 9.73 -7.12
C ALA A 35 -11.74 9.05 -8.48
N THR A 36 -10.84 9.05 -9.46
CA THR A 36 -11.05 8.48 -10.80
C THR A 36 -10.04 7.38 -11.16
N GLY A 37 -9.43 6.76 -10.15
CA GLY A 37 -8.29 5.86 -10.32
C GLY A 37 -8.59 4.61 -11.14
N ILE A 38 -9.83 4.12 -11.07
CA ILE A 38 -10.34 3.05 -11.94
C ILE A 38 -10.24 3.44 -13.41
N GLN A 39 -10.74 4.62 -13.79
CA GLN A 39 -10.72 5.07 -15.19
C GLN A 39 -9.29 5.31 -15.68
N TRP A 40 -8.43 5.92 -14.84
CA TRP A 40 -7.00 6.06 -15.17
C TRP A 40 -6.38 4.70 -15.50
N SER A 41 -6.58 3.70 -14.63
CA SER A 41 -6.01 2.36 -14.80
C SER A 41 -6.48 1.70 -16.09
N ARG A 42 -7.80 1.76 -16.37
CA ARG A 42 -8.39 1.21 -17.61
C ARG A 42 -7.86 1.91 -18.85
N MET A 43 -7.75 3.24 -18.82
CA MET A 43 -7.23 4.01 -19.95
C MET A 43 -5.77 3.69 -20.28
N MET A 44 -4.91 3.45 -19.27
CA MET A 44 -3.53 3.02 -19.53
C MET A 44 -3.48 1.70 -20.30
N ILE A 45 -4.36 0.74 -19.97
CA ILE A 45 -4.47 -0.54 -20.68
C ILE A 45 -5.06 -0.35 -22.09
N CYS A 46 -6.11 0.45 -22.25
CA CYS A 46 -6.71 0.74 -23.55
C CYS A 46 -5.70 1.38 -24.52
N LEU A 47 -4.92 2.36 -24.06
CA LEU A 47 -3.87 3.00 -24.87
C LEU A 47 -2.82 1.99 -25.35
N MET A 48 -2.42 1.07 -24.47
CA MET A 48 -1.46 0.02 -24.82
C MET A 48 -2.05 -1.06 -25.73
N ALA A 49 -3.33 -1.39 -25.57
CA ALA A 49 -4.03 -2.27 -26.49
C ALA A 49 -4.06 -1.69 -27.92
N MET A 50 -4.33 -0.38 -28.05
CA MET A 50 -4.33 0.31 -29.35
C MET A 50 -2.95 0.30 -30.03
N GLN A 51 -1.85 0.29 -29.27
CA GLN A 51 -0.50 0.16 -29.82
C GLN A 51 -0.09 -1.28 -30.14
N GLY A 52 -0.80 -2.27 -29.61
CA GLY A 52 -0.38 -3.68 -29.64
C GLY A 52 0.70 -3.97 -28.60
N ILE A 53 0.34 -3.86 -27.32
CA ILE A 53 1.15 -4.29 -26.18
C ILE A 53 1.81 -5.65 -26.44
N GLY A 54 3.10 -5.75 -26.14
CA GLY A 54 3.88 -6.96 -26.33
C GLY A 54 4.57 -7.06 -27.69
N LYS A 55 4.41 -6.11 -28.63
CA LYS A 55 5.23 -6.03 -29.85
C LYS A 55 6.66 -5.52 -29.58
N PRO A 56 7.65 -5.70 -30.48
CA PRO A 56 9.02 -5.24 -30.22
C PRO A 56 9.08 -3.72 -30.07
N GLY A 57 9.49 -3.26 -28.89
CA GLY A 57 9.54 -1.83 -28.56
C GLY A 57 8.22 -1.22 -28.08
N VAL A 58 7.18 -2.01 -27.85
CA VAL A 58 5.85 -1.55 -27.40
C VAL A 58 5.40 -2.36 -26.20
N ASN A 59 5.46 -1.78 -25.00
CA ASN A 59 5.03 -2.46 -23.77
C ASN A 59 4.76 -1.48 -22.61
N LEU A 60 4.38 -2.01 -21.44
CA LEU A 60 4.46 -1.30 -20.17
C LEU A 60 5.88 -1.44 -19.58
N GLY A 61 6.43 -0.37 -19.01
CA GLY A 61 7.70 -0.43 -18.30
C GLY A 61 8.48 0.90 -18.22
N ASN A 62 9.40 0.98 -17.26
CA ASN A 62 10.22 2.17 -16.99
C ASN A 62 11.62 1.84 -16.44
N MET A 63 12.14 0.64 -16.72
CA MET A 63 13.42 0.13 -16.21
C MET A 63 13.48 -0.11 -14.70
N GLN A 64 12.37 0.00 -13.96
CA GLN A 64 12.32 -0.36 -12.53
C GLN A 64 12.18 -1.86 -12.30
N ARG A 65 11.81 -2.64 -13.31
CA ARG A 65 11.60 -4.10 -13.23
C ARG A 65 12.15 -4.78 -14.48
N ALA A 66 12.12 -6.11 -14.43
CA ALA A 66 12.56 -7.01 -15.50
C ALA A 66 14.09 -7.09 -15.68
N THR A 67 14.84 -6.93 -14.59
CA THR A 67 16.24 -7.37 -14.56
C THR A 67 16.30 -8.87 -14.92
N PRO A 68 17.25 -9.30 -15.76
CA PRO A 68 17.39 -10.71 -16.17
C PRO A 68 18.00 -11.59 -15.05
N LEU A 69 17.24 -11.73 -13.96
CA LEU A 69 17.57 -12.57 -12.80
C LEU A 69 17.14 -14.02 -13.05
N ASP A 70 17.71 -14.96 -12.28
CA ASP A 70 17.22 -16.33 -12.23
C ASP A 70 15.89 -16.39 -11.46
N LEU A 71 14.80 -16.59 -12.20
CA LEU A 71 13.44 -16.75 -11.67
C LEU A 71 13.05 -18.23 -11.45
N HIS A 72 13.92 -19.17 -11.84
CA HIS A 72 13.74 -20.61 -11.58
C HIS A 72 14.23 -20.99 -10.19
N PHE A 73 15.25 -20.29 -9.68
CA PHE A 73 15.70 -20.43 -8.30
C PHE A 73 14.56 -20.07 -7.34
N TYR A 74 14.12 -21.01 -6.50
CA TYR A 74 13.06 -20.73 -5.54
C TYR A 74 13.60 -20.28 -4.19
N PHE A 75 13.12 -19.13 -3.72
CA PHE A 75 13.22 -18.68 -2.33
C PHE A 75 11.89 -18.01 -1.95
N PRO A 76 11.30 -18.32 -0.79
CA PRO A 76 10.00 -17.78 -0.40
C PRO A 76 10.07 -16.27 -0.14
N GLY A 77 9.10 -15.53 -0.69
CA GLY A 77 8.87 -14.13 -0.33
C GLY A 77 8.02 -14.00 0.93
N TYR A 78 7.98 -12.81 1.54
CA TYR A 78 7.22 -12.61 2.79
C TYR A 78 5.71 -12.88 2.63
N ALA A 79 5.14 -12.66 1.44
CA ALA A 79 3.72 -12.88 1.15
C ALA A 79 3.39 -14.37 0.90
N ASP A 80 4.41 -15.24 0.86
CA ASP A 80 4.23 -16.70 0.80
C ASP A 80 3.88 -17.30 2.18
N GLY A 81 3.63 -16.46 3.18
CA GLY A 81 3.01 -16.81 4.46
C GLY A 81 3.98 -17.24 5.56
N GLY A 82 5.22 -17.60 5.22
CA GLY A 82 6.26 -17.93 6.20
C GLY A 82 5.78 -19.01 7.16
N ILE A 83 5.75 -18.71 8.46
CA ILE A 83 5.38 -19.66 9.53
C ILE A 83 3.89 -19.66 9.88
N SER A 84 3.06 -18.85 9.21
CA SER A 84 1.69 -18.59 9.68
C SER A 84 0.82 -19.83 9.72
N GLY A 85 0.93 -20.71 8.72
CA GLY A 85 -0.03 -21.80 8.52
C GLY A 85 -1.34 -21.34 7.88
N ASP A 86 -1.45 -20.08 7.46
CA ASP A 86 -2.65 -19.52 6.83
C ASP A 86 -2.67 -19.84 5.33
N LEU A 87 -3.47 -20.84 4.97
CA LEU A 87 -3.68 -21.31 3.60
C LEU A 87 -4.57 -20.39 2.76
N THR A 88 -5.19 -19.38 3.37
CA THR A 88 -6.23 -18.55 2.74
C THR A 88 -5.81 -17.10 2.54
N GLY A 89 -5.27 -16.45 3.57
CA GLY A 89 -4.88 -15.04 3.57
C GLY A 89 -3.47 -14.77 3.05
N THR A 90 -2.70 -15.81 2.75
CA THR A 90 -1.35 -15.72 2.20
C THR A 90 -1.18 -16.59 0.94
N ALA A 91 -0.01 -16.53 0.29
CA ALA A 91 0.32 -17.42 -0.81
C ALA A 91 0.94 -18.77 -0.38
N LEU A 92 0.92 -19.09 0.93
CA LEU A 92 1.48 -20.32 1.50
C LEU A 92 1.04 -21.57 0.77
N ALA A 93 -0.26 -21.73 0.52
CA ALA A 93 -0.82 -22.92 -0.13
C ALA A 93 -0.25 -23.18 -1.54
N VAL A 94 0.16 -22.11 -2.24
CA VAL A 94 0.67 -22.18 -3.62
C VAL A 94 2.19 -22.30 -3.64
N ALA A 95 2.89 -21.53 -2.80
CA ALA A 95 4.33 -21.35 -2.94
C ALA A 95 5.15 -22.22 -1.98
N LEU A 96 4.76 -22.33 -0.71
CA LEU A 96 5.66 -22.77 0.36
C LEU A 96 5.17 -24.02 1.11
N TYR A 97 3.86 -24.26 1.24
CA TYR A 97 3.31 -25.35 2.07
C TYR A 97 3.81 -26.74 1.66
N GLN A 98 3.96 -27.00 0.36
CA GLN A 98 4.46 -28.28 -0.15
C GLN A 98 5.97 -28.49 0.13
N ARG A 99 6.70 -27.43 0.47
CA ARG A 99 8.14 -27.43 0.76
C ARG A 99 8.41 -27.35 2.27
N MET A 100 7.55 -26.66 3.01
CA MET A 100 7.60 -26.47 4.45
C MET A 100 6.21 -26.76 5.07
N PRO A 101 5.81 -28.03 5.23
CA PRO A 101 4.53 -28.34 5.87
C PRO A 101 4.58 -27.98 7.35
N GLN A 102 3.70 -27.09 7.80
CA GLN A 102 3.55 -26.66 9.19
C GLN A 102 2.08 -26.75 9.60
N LEU A 103 1.79 -26.63 10.90
CA LEU A 103 0.42 -26.70 11.40
C LEU A 103 -0.45 -25.63 10.72
N PRO A 104 -1.55 -26.01 10.05
CA PRO A 104 -2.47 -25.03 9.50
C PRO A 104 -3.15 -24.23 10.60
N THR A 105 -3.11 -22.91 10.49
CA THR A 105 -3.91 -22.02 11.34
C THR A 105 -5.22 -21.71 10.65
N ILE A 106 -6.31 -22.22 11.19
CA ILE A 106 -7.65 -21.99 10.65
C ILE A 106 -8.40 -21.06 11.59
N ASN A 107 -8.75 -19.88 11.11
CA ASN A 107 -9.66 -18.98 11.83
C ASN A 107 -11.10 -19.47 11.61
N THR A 108 -11.76 -19.89 12.68
CA THR A 108 -13.17 -20.32 12.65
C THR A 108 -14.12 -19.14 12.47
N THR A 109 -13.67 -17.91 12.76
CA THR A 109 -14.42 -16.68 12.54
C THR A 109 -14.16 -16.14 11.14
N THR A 110 -15.22 -16.00 10.36
CA THR A 110 -15.19 -15.47 8.98
C THR A 110 -15.64 -14.01 8.88
N GLN A 111 -15.99 -13.39 10.02
CA GLN A 111 -16.33 -11.97 10.09
C GLN A 111 -15.10 -11.11 9.77
N LYS A 112 -15.30 -10.06 8.95
CA LYS A 112 -14.26 -9.11 8.55
C LYS A 112 -14.82 -7.70 8.60
N ILE A 113 -14.00 -6.75 9.04
CA ILE A 113 -14.30 -5.32 8.92
C ILE A 113 -13.53 -4.79 7.71
N PRO A 114 -14.19 -4.18 6.72
CA PRO A 114 -13.50 -3.48 5.64
C PRO A 114 -12.64 -2.35 6.23
N ARG A 115 -11.31 -2.36 6.03
CA ARG A 115 -10.36 -1.49 6.77
C ARG A 115 -10.69 0.01 6.71
N LEU A 116 -11.17 0.52 5.58
CA LEU A 116 -11.57 1.92 5.41
C LEU A 116 -12.81 2.28 6.23
N HIS A 117 -13.63 1.30 6.65
CA HIS A 117 -14.81 1.49 7.50
C HIS A 117 -14.59 1.04 8.95
N LEU A 118 -13.33 0.83 9.37
CA LEU A 118 -13.03 0.44 10.74
C LEU A 118 -13.60 1.41 11.80
N PRO A 119 -13.48 2.74 11.64
CA PRO A 119 -14.04 3.70 12.59
C PRO A 119 -15.56 3.59 12.74
N GLU A 120 -16.29 3.46 11.65
CA GLU A 120 -17.74 3.34 11.62
C GLU A 120 -18.18 2.00 12.26
N ALA A 121 -17.49 0.91 11.93
CA ALA A 121 -17.70 -0.41 12.54
C ALA A 121 -17.50 -0.42 14.06
N ILE A 122 -16.45 0.27 14.54
CA ILE A 122 -16.15 0.42 15.98
C ILE A 122 -17.24 1.24 16.67
N LYS A 123 -17.78 2.27 16.01
CA LYS A 123 -18.92 3.07 16.53
C LYS A 123 -20.25 2.30 16.57
N GLY A 124 -20.27 1.04 16.14
CA GLY A 124 -21.45 0.18 16.17
C GLY A 124 -22.31 0.27 14.91
N GLU A 125 -21.82 0.94 13.86
CA GLU A 125 -22.54 1.01 12.59
C GLU A 125 -22.44 -0.30 11.81
N THR A 126 -23.51 -0.62 11.07
CA THR A 126 -23.46 -1.68 10.06
C THR A 126 -22.71 -1.14 8.86
N VAL A 127 -21.60 -1.79 8.50
CA VAL A 127 -20.78 -1.39 7.37
C VAL A 127 -20.68 -2.49 6.34
N GLU A 128 -20.57 -2.07 5.09
CA GLU A 128 -20.41 -2.96 3.95
C GLU A 128 -19.11 -2.64 3.23
N GLY A 129 -18.61 -3.62 2.50
CA GLY A 129 -17.46 -3.47 1.62
C GLY A 129 -17.38 -4.65 0.67
N TYR A 130 -16.26 -4.74 -0.02
CA TYR A 130 -16.02 -5.75 -1.05
C TYR A 130 -14.64 -6.37 -0.81
N ALA A 131 -14.54 -7.67 -1.06
CA ALA A 131 -13.28 -8.38 -0.89
C ALA A 131 -12.24 -7.91 -1.91
N TRP A 132 -10.97 -7.93 -1.51
CA TRP A 132 -9.88 -7.95 -2.47
C TRP A 132 -9.51 -9.42 -2.72
N ASP A 133 -9.46 -9.81 -3.98
CA ASP A 133 -9.01 -11.13 -4.42
C ASP A 133 -7.96 -10.95 -5.52
N GLY A 134 -6.70 -11.26 -5.20
CA GLY A 134 -5.60 -11.21 -6.16
C GLY A 134 -5.53 -12.40 -7.12
N LYS A 135 -6.39 -13.41 -6.95
CA LYS A 135 -6.38 -14.65 -7.74
C LYS A 135 -7.46 -14.67 -8.81
N SER A 136 -8.59 -14.00 -8.58
CA SER A 136 -9.74 -14.00 -9.50
C SER A 136 -10.24 -12.58 -9.80
N ILE A 137 -10.61 -12.33 -11.07
CA ILE A 137 -11.29 -11.10 -11.48
C ILE A 137 -12.63 -10.95 -10.75
N GLU A 138 -13.38 -12.04 -10.59
CA GLU A 138 -14.75 -12.02 -10.05
C GLU A 138 -14.79 -12.01 -8.52
N GLY A 139 -13.70 -12.42 -7.86
CA GLY A 139 -13.62 -12.45 -6.40
C GLY A 139 -13.85 -11.09 -5.73
N GLN A 140 -13.62 -9.99 -6.46
CA GLN A 140 -13.86 -8.62 -5.99
C GLN A 140 -15.34 -8.26 -5.79
N PHE A 141 -16.28 -9.01 -6.39
CA PHE A 141 -17.71 -8.75 -6.23
C PHE A 141 -18.28 -9.38 -4.94
N ASN A 142 -17.46 -10.15 -4.21
CA ASN A 142 -17.86 -10.74 -2.95
C ASN A 142 -18.03 -9.66 -1.89
N LYS A 143 -19.28 -9.45 -1.47
CA LYS A 143 -19.66 -8.46 -0.46
C LYS A 143 -19.24 -8.92 0.94
N ILE A 144 -18.71 -7.98 1.71
CA ILE A 144 -18.42 -8.11 3.13
C ILE A 144 -19.43 -7.25 3.88
N VAL A 145 -20.05 -7.82 4.91
CA VAL A 145 -20.97 -7.11 5.81
C VAL A 145 -20.49 -7.31 7.24
N TYR A 146 -20.48 -6.22 8.01
CA TYR A 146 -20.18 -6.22 9.43
C TYR A 146 -21.28 -5.46 10.21
N PRO A 147 -21.75 -5.97 11.36
CA PRO A 147 -21.46 -7.31 11.87
C PRO A 147 -22.04 -8.37 10.94
N LYS A 148 -21.34 -9.49 10.79
CA LYS A 148 -21.84 -10.63 10.04
C LYS A 148 -23.01 -11.23 10.83
N GLN A 149 -24.07 -11.64 10.14
CA GLN A 149 -25.24 -12.23 10.80
C GLN A 149 -24.82 -13.39 11.72
N GLY A 150 -25.29 -13.35 12.97
CA GLY A 150 -24.97 -14.35 13.99
C GLY A 150 -23.58 -14.24 14.60
N GLN A 151 -22.82 -13.18 14.32
CA GLN A 151 -21.51 -12.90 14.91
C GLN A 151 -21.58 -11.67 15.82
N ALA A 152 -20.77 -11.66 16.88
CA ALA A 152 -20.72 -10.53 17.80
C ALA A 152 -19.97 -9.33 17.18
N PRO A 153 -20.36 -8.09 17.48
CA PRO A 153 -19.55 -6.93 17.15
C PRO A 153 -18.23 -6.94 17.93
N VAL A 154 -17.25 -6.20 17.43
CA VAL A 154 -15.96 -5.97 18.05
C VAL A 154 -16.12 -5.28 19.40
N LYS A 155 -15.40 -5.78 20.39
CA LYS A 155 -15.29 -5.20 21.75
C LYS A 155 -13.85 -4.92 22.15
N MET A 156 -12.90 -5.61 21.53
CA MET A 156 -11.47 -5.46 21.77
C MET A 156 -10.75 -5.20 20.44
N LEU A 157 -9.81 -4.26 20.44
CA LEU A 157 -8.90 -4.02 19.32
C LEU A 157 -7.47 -4.42 19.71
N TYR A 158 -6.98 -5.53 19.15
CA TYR A 158 -5.54 -5.83 19.15
C TYR A 158 -4.91 -5.21 17.91
N LYS A 159 -4.16 -4.14 18.10
CA LYS A 159 -3.51 -3.39 17.05
C LYS A 159 -2.03 -3.77 16.92
N TYR A 160 -1.57 -3.83 15.67
CA TYR A 160 -0.18 -4.06 15.31
C TYR A 160 0.36 -2.86 14.51
N GLY A 161 1.36 -2.17 15.03
CA GLY A 161 1.88 -0.91 14.48
C GLY A 161 1.01 0.31 14.80
N SER A 162 1.34 1.47 14.21
CA SER A 162 0.76 2.77 14.63
C SER A 162 0.56 3.79 13.49
N SER A 163 0.32 3.31 12.27
CA SER A 163 0.36 4.16 11.06
C SER A 163 -0.97 4.77 10.62
N MET A 164 -2.10 4.47 11.28
CA MET A 164 -3.43 4.73 10.69
C MET A 164 -3.69 6.21 10.46
N PHE A 165 -3.24 7.08 11.38
CA PHE A 165 -3.49 8.51 11.32
C PHE A 165 -2.81 9.22 10.15
N GLY A 166 -1.66 8.71 9.69
CA GLY A 166 -0.94 9.25 8.54
C GLY A 166 -1.22 8.55 7.21
N THR A 167 -1.92 7.40 7.20
CA THR A 167 -2.00 6.52 6.00
C THR A 167 -3.41 6.19 5.53
N MET A 168 -4.43 6.32 6.39
CA MET A 168 -5.83 6.07 6.00
C MET A 168 -6.50 7.34 5.45
N SER A 169 -7.81 7.32 5.21
CA SER A 169 -8.59 8.49 4.76
C SER A 169 -9.33 9.17 5.90
N ASP A 170 -9.49 10.49 5.83
CA ASP A 170 -10.27 11.30 6.79
C ASP A 170 -9.93 10.91 8.23
N THR A 171 -8.65 10.99 8.56
CA THR A 171 -8.10 10.21 9.68
C THR A 171 -8.52 10.69 11.06
N ASN A 172 -9.12 11.88 11.17
CA ASN A 172 -9.78 12.33 12.40
C ASN A 172 -10.85 11.35 12.89
N ARG A 173 -11.55 10.65 11.99
CA ARG A 173 -12.52 9.63 12.39
C ARG A 173 -11.87 8.40 13.04
N TYR A 174 -10.64 8.04 12.66
CA TYR A 174 -9.86 6.98 13.30
C TYR A 174 -9.40 7.40 14.69
N VAL A 175 -9.07 8.68 14.89
CA VAL A 175 -8.76 9.19 16.24
C VAL A 175 -9.98 9.06 17.14
N LYS A 176 -11.14 9.52 16.66
CA LYS A 176 -12.41 9.50 17.42
C LYS A 176 -12.93 8.10 17.74
N MET A 177 -12.55 7.08 16.97
CA MET A 177 -13.04 5.71 17.22
C MET A 177 -12.54 5.14 18.55
N TYR A 178 -11.36 5.58 19.02
CA TYR A 178 -10.78 5.13 20.29
C TYR A 178 -11.60 5.59 21.51
N GLY A 179 -12.38 6.68 21.38
CA GLY A 179 -13.30 7.13 22.42
C GLY A 179 -14.69 6.50 22.35
N SER A 180 -14.91 5.48 21.52
CA SER A 180 -16.23 4.84 21.40
C SER A 180 -16.53 3.95 22.59
N GLU A 181 -17.72 4.09 23.17
CA GLU A 181 -18.22 3.22 24.25
C GLU A 181 -18.35 1.74 23.86
N ASN A 182 -18.34 1.43 22.55
CA ASN A 182 -18.37 0.05 22.06
C ASN A 182 -17.00 -0.64 22.12
N LEU A 183 -15.92 0.13 22.25
CA LEU A 183 -14.55 -0.38 22.32
C LEU A 183 -14.12 -0.45 23.78
N GLU A 184 -14.18 -1.65 24.34
CA GLU A 184 -13.97 -1.90 25.77
C GLU A 184 -12.50 -2.05 26.13
N PHE A 185 -11.65 -2.45 25.17
CA PHE A 185 -10.23 -2.69 25.43
C PHE A 185 -9.35 -2.59 24.18
N VAL A 186 -8.21 -1.94 24.30
CA VAL A 186 -7.25 -1.72 23.22
C VAL A 186 -5.86 -2.16 23.63
N VAL A 187 -5.28 -3.07 22.85
CA VAL A 187 -3.86 -3.44 22.93
C VAL A 187 -3.16 -2.89 21.70
N ASN A 188 -1.99 -2.28 21.86
CA ASN A 188 -1.14 -1.90 20.75
C ASN A 188 0.25 -2.53 20.88
N GLN A 189 0.60 -3.40 19.94
CA GLN A 189 1.94 -3.96 19.79
C GLN A 189 2.69 -3.17 18.70
N SER A 190 3.66 -2.37 19.12
CA SER A 190 4.41 -1.46 18.25
C SER A 190 5.86 -1.31 18.72
N ILE A 191 6.72 -0.86 17.80
CA ILE A 191 8.12 -0.55 18.10
C ILE A 191 8.23 0.86 18.71
N TRP A 192 7.52 1.84 18.13
CA TRP A 192 7.62 3.24 18.52
C TRP A 192 6.34 3.75 19.19
N MET A 193 6.53 4.65 20.16
CA MET A 193 5.46 5.44 20.75
C MET A 193 5.11 6.60 19.81
N GLU A 194 4.27 6.34 18.83
CA GLU A 194 3.91 7.31 17.79
C GLU A 194 2.50 7.08 17.26
N GLY A 195 2.03 8.01 16.42
CA GLY A 195 0.74 7.91 15.75
C GLY A 195 -0.38 7.56 16.74
N ASP A 196 -0.93 6.36 16.57
CA ASP A 196 -2.06 5.91 17.37
C ASP A 196 -1.71 4.91 18.49
N THR A 197 -0.42 4.73 18.81
CA THR A 197 0.03 3.92 19.96
C THR A 197 -0.46 4.50 21.29
N SER A 198 -0.52 5.83 21.43
CA SER A 198 -0.91 6.51 22.67
C SER A 198 -2.39 6.35 23.04
N PHE A 199 -3.20 5.73 22.18
CA PHE A 199 -4.63 5.52 22.37
C PHE A 199 -4.97 4.12 22.89
N ALA A 200 -3.96 3.32 23.26
CA ALA A 200 -4.15 1.96 23.76
C ALA A 200 -4.17 1.90 25.29
N ASP A 201 -4.94 0.98 25.84
CA ASP A 201 -4.94 0.66 27.27
C ASP A 201 -3.68 -0.10 27.69
N ILE A 202 -3.21 -0.99 26.81
CA ILE A 202 -1.96 -1.73 26.98
C ILE A 202 -1.07 -1.56 25.74
N ILE A 203 0.19 -1.24 25.99
CA ILE A 203 1.23 -1.15 24.96
C ILE A 203 2.24 -2.28 25.16
N LEU A 204 2.49 -3.06 24.11
CA LEU A 204 3.47 -4.14 24.09
C LEU A 204 4.65 -3.75 23.19
N PRO A 205 5.85 -3.49 23.76
CA PRO A 205 6.99 -3.01 22.98
C PRO A 205 7.60 -4.14 22.13
N ALA A 206 7.49 -4.01 20.81
CA ALA A 206 8.16 -4.88 19.84
C ALA A 206 9.57 -4.37 19.51
N CYS A 207 10.49 -5.27 19.18
CA CYS A 207 11.85 -4.90 18.77
C CYS A 207 11.99 -4.83 17.24
N THR A 208 13.02 -4.13 16.75
CA THR A 208 13.31 -4.10 15.31
C THR A 208 13.88 -5.42 14.80
N HIS A 209 13.96 -5.55 13.48
CA HIS A 209 14.56 -6.72 12.83
C HIS A 209 16.08 -6.86 13.06
N LEU A 210 16.76 -5.82 13.58
CA LEU A 210 18.18 -5.87 13.94
C LEU A 210 18.40 -6.48 15.35
N GLU A 211 17.33 -6.64 16.12
CA GLU A 211 17.32 -7.13 17.51
C GLU A 211 16.86 -8.59 17.62
N ARG A 212 16.57 -9.23 16.49
CA ARG A 212 16.09 -10.62 16.39
C ARG A 212 16.68 -11.33 15.19
N THR A 213 16.55 -12.66 15.17
CA THR A 213 17.03 -13.49 14.06
C THR A 213 15.94 -13.66 13.01
N ASP A 214 16.30 -13.57 11.73
CA ASP A 214 15.38 -13.83 10.62
C ASP A 214 16.13 -14.25 9.34
N ILE A 215 15.40 -14.54 8.27
CA ILE A 215 15.93 -14.77 6.93
C ILE A 215 15.00 -14.14 5.88
N SER A 216 15.57 -13.48 4.89
CA SER A 216 14.78 -12.81 3.85
C SER A 216 15.54 -12.71 2.53
N GLU A 217 14.81 -12.37 1.46
CA GLU A 217 15.39 -11.95 0.20
C GLU A 217 15.15 -10.45 -0.01
N TRP A 218 16.18 -9.74 -0.47
CA TRP A 218 16.05 -8.33 -0.79
C TRP A 218 14.94 -8.14 -1.83
N ALA A 219 13.91 -7.38 -1.44
CA ALA A 219 12.69 -7.14 -2.22
C ALA A 219 11.94 -8.41 -2.67
N GLY A 220 12.15 -9.55 -2.00
CA GLY A 220 11.43 -10.81 -2.20
C GLY A 220 10.02 -10.74 -1.62
N ILE A 221 9.05 -10.31 -2.43
CA ILE A 221 7.66 -10.13 -1.99
C ILE A 221 6.93 -11.47 -1.97
N GLY A 222 7.00 -12.27 -3.05
CA GLY A 222 6.18 -13.47 -3.19
C GLY A 222 4.71 -13.14 -3.45
N GLY A 223 3.82 -14.13 -3.31
CA GLY A 223 2.38 -13.98 -3.44
C GLY A 223 1.90 -13.04 -4.55
N TYR A 224 1.24 -11.93 -4.17
CA TYR A 224 0.62 -10.95 -5.08
C TYR A 224 1.64 -10.14 -5.90
N THR A 225 2.92 -10.28 -5.64
CA THR A 225 4.01 -9.76 -6.49
C THR A 225 5.12 -10.81 -6.55
N HIS A 226 4.77 -11.97 -7.10
CA HIS A 226 5.55 -13.22 -7.04
C HIS A 226 7.05 -13.07 -7.32
N HIS A 227 7.45 -12.25 -8.30
CA HIS A 227 8.85 -11.97 -8.63
C HIS A 227 9.27 -10.52 -8.31
N GLY A 228 8.87 -10.00 -7.15
CA GLY A 228 9.17 -8.64 -6.70
C GLY A 228 10.65 -8.25 -6.76
N GLN A 229 11.56 -9.19 -6.53
CA GLN A 229 13.00 -9.02 -6.59
C GLN A 229 13.54 -8.69 -7.99
N ASN A 230 12.74 -8.84 -9.06
CA ASN A 230 13.14 -8.48 -10.43
C ASN A 230 13.30 -6.98 -10.67
N GLN A 231 13.09 -6.16 -9.64
CA GLN A 231 13.44 -4.74 -9.59
C GLN A 231 14.89 -4.47 -9.17
N LEU A 232 15.59 -5.49 -8.69
CA LEU A 232 16.98 -5.39 -8.25
C LEU A 232 17.93 -5.85 -9.35
N ASN A 233 19.19 -5.44 -9.24
CA ASN A 233 20.25 -5.88 -10.14
C ASN A 233 20.74 -7.31 -9.82
N HIS A 234 20.55 -7.76 -8.58
CA HIS A 234 20.92 -9.09 -8.12
C HIS A 234 19.86 -9.59 -7.13
N ARG A 235 19.63 -10.90 -7.13
CA ARG A 235 18.90 -11.56 -6.04
C ARG A 235 19.86 -11.80 -4.89
N VAL A 236 19.59 -11.18 -3.75
CA VAL A 236 20.44 -11.29 -2.57
C VAL A 236 19.58 -11.80 -1.42
N ILE A 237 19.90 -13.01 -0.97
CA ILE A 237 19.25 -13.65 0.16
C ILE A 237 20.12 -13.45 1.38
N THR A 238 19.56 -12.93 2.45
CA THR A 238 20.28 -12.52 3.66
C THR A 238 19.77 -13.28 4.87
N PHE A 239 20.72 -13.78 5.66
CA PHE A 239 20.44 -14.12 7.04
C PHE A 239 20.49 -12.82 7.85
N GLN A 240 19.41 -12.52 8.56
CA GLN A 240 19.34 -11.36 9.43
C GLN A 240 19.82 -11.80 10.81
N HIS A 241 21.10 -11.55 11.10
CA HIS A 241 21.65 -11.79 12.42
C HIS A 241 21.00 -10.85 13.43
N LYS A 242 20.81 -11.36 14.65
CA LYS A 242 20.59 -10.53 15.83
C LYS A 242 21.86 -9.70 16.08
N CYS A 243 21.85 -8.44 15.69
CA CYS A 243 22.99 -7.53 15.77
C CYS A 243 23.22 -7.02 17.19
N ILE A 244 22.13 -6.77 17.92
CA ILE A 244 22.13 -6.31 19.32
C ILE A 244 21.02 -7.02 20.10
N GLU A 245 21.07 -6.93 21.43
CA GLU A 245 19.94 -7.32 22.27
C GLU A 245 18.76 -6.35 22.10
N PRO A 246 17.50 -6.81 22.25
CA PRO A 246 16.34 -5.94 22.23
C PRO A 246 16.49 -4.75 23.19
N LEU A 247 16.21 -3.55 22.69
CA LEU A 247 16.36 -2.33 23.46
C LEU A 247 15.28 -2.22 24.54
N GLY A 248 15.68 -1.76 25.72
CA GLY A 248 14.81 -1.62 26.88
C GLY A 248 14.21 -2.95 27.32
N GLN A 249 12.87 -3.03 27.29
CA GLN A 249 12.11 -4.25 27.61
C GLN A 249 11.38 -4.81 26.38
N SER A 250 11.77 -4.37 25.19
CA SER A 250 11.16 -4.85 23.95
C SER A 250 11.47 -6.33 23.71
N LYS A 251 10.61 -6.97 22.92
CA LYS A 251 10.75 -8.38 22.52
C LYS A 251 10.44 -8.53 21.04
N SER A 252 10.91 -9.61 20.41
CA SER A 252 10.44 -9.95 19.06
C SER A 252 8.93 -10.19 19.09
N ASP A 253 8.24 -9.87 17.99
CA ASP A 253 6.81 -10.12 17.89
C ASP A 253 6.47 -11.60 18.11
N TYR A 254 7.35 -12.49 17.62
CA TYR A 254 7.27 -13.93 17.86
C TYR A 254 7.26 -14.25 19.36
N GLN A 255 8.20 -13.68 20.12
CA GLN A 255 8.29 -13.92 21.56
C GLN A 255 7.08 -13.36 22.32
N ILE A 256 6.56 -12.19 21.93
CA ILE A 256 5.33 -11.61 22.51
C ILE A 256 4.15 -12.57 22.28
N PHE A 257 3.94 -13.02 21.04
CA PHE A 257 2.86 -13.96 20.72
C PHE A 257 3.06 -15.33 21.37
N LEU A 258 4.29 -15.82 21.49
CA LEU A 258 4.59 -17.06 22.20
C LEU A 258 4.17 -16.96 23.67
N GLU A 259 4.50 -15.87 24.35
CA GLU A 259 4.16 -15.65 25.75
C GLU A 259 2.66 -15.48 25.99
N ILE A 260 1.95 -14.85 25.05
CA ILE A 260 0.48 -14.78 25.06
C ILE A 260 -0.09 -16.18 24.85
N ALA A 261 0.36 -16.91 23.83
CA ALA A 261 -0.10 -18.25 23.51
C ALA A 261 0.14 -19.23 24.67
N GLN A 262 1.28 -19.14 25.37
CA GLN A 262 1.55 -19.94 26.57
C GLN A 262 0.53 -19.70 27.68
N ARG A 263 0.16 -18.43 27.94
CA ARG A 263 -0.88 -18.07 28.93
C ARG A 263 -2.27 -18.55 28.52
N LEU A 264 -2.53 -18.70 27.23
CA LEU A 264 -3.75 -19.29 26.68
C LEU A 264 -3.73 -20.82 26.59
N GLY A 265 -2.62 -21.49 26.98
CA GLY A 265 -2.46 -22.94 26.83
C GLY A 265 -2.22 -23.41 25.39
N LEU A 266 -1.90 -22.49 24.46
CA LEU A 266 -1.70 -22.72 23.03
C LEU A 266 -0.22 -22.63 22.61
N GLY A 267 0.72 -22.52 23.55
CA GLY A 267 2.14 -22.28 23.27
C GLY A 267 2.78 -23.31 22.32
N LEU A 268 2.47 -24.61 22.48
CA LEU A 268 2.98 -25.66 21.59
C LEU A 268 2.34 -25.62 20.20
N LEU A 269 1.05 -25.26 20.09
CA LEU A 269 0.38 -25.11 18.80
C LEU A 269 0.94 -23.92 18.02
N PHE A 270 1.23 -22.82 18.70
CA PHE A 270 1.83 -21.64 18.09
C PHE A 270 3.30 -21.86 17.69
N SER A 271 4.10 -22.45 18.57
CA SER A 271 5.55 -22.54 18.36
C SER A 271 6.00 -23.78 17.60
N GLU A 272 5.23 -24.87 17.62
CA GLU A 272 5.72 -26.22 17.26
C GLU A 272 6.98 -26.64 18.04
N GLY A 273 7.26 -26.02 19.20
CA GLY A 273 8.50 -26.20 19.94
C GLY A 273 9.74 -25.57 19.28
N MET A 274 9.55 -24.74 18.25
CA MET A 274 10.62 -24.11 17.47
C MET A 274 10.96 -22.72 18.01
N SER A 275 12.23 -22.33 17.93
CA SER A 275 12.68 -20.95 18.10
C SER A 275 12.61 -20.15 16.79
N GLU A 276 12.80 -18.82 16.84
CA GLU A 276 12.94 -17.99 15.63
C GLU A 276 14.08 -18.48 14.71
N LEU A 277 15.18 -18.98 15.29
CA LEU A 277 16.31 -19.55 14.52
C LEU A 277 15.91 -20.86 13.82
N ASP A 278 15.12 -21.70 14.48
CA ASP A 278 14.64 -22.96 13.89
C ASP A 278 13.67 -22.69 12.74
N TRP A 279 12.80 -21.69 12.89
CA TRP A 279 11.92 -21.23 11.81
C TRP A 279 12.70 -20.66 10.62
N ALA A 280 13.72 -19.83 10.86
CA ALA A 280 14.60 -19.34 9.81
C ALA A 280 15.33 -20.49 9.09
N LYS A 281 15.74 -21.53 9.83
CA LYS A 281 16.35 -22.73 9.25
C LYS A 281 15.36 -23.52 8.38
N ARG A 282 14.10 -23.66 8.79
CA ARG A 282 13.07 -24.31 7.97
C ARG A 282 12.83 -23.58 6.66
N GLN A 283 12.75 -22.25 6.69
CA GLN A 283 12.64 -21.42 5.48
C GLN A 283 13.83 -21.62 4.53
N PHE A 284 15.04 -21.69 5.09
CA PHE A 284 16.25 -22.03 4.34
C PHE A 284 16.14 -23.42 3.69
N GLU A 285 15.75 -24.44 4.45
CA GLU A 285 15.64 -25.83 3.98
C GLU A 285 14.54 -26.03 2.94
N ALA A 286 13.47 -25.23 2.99
CA ALA A 286 12.37 -25.24 2.03
C ALA A 286 12.70 -24.53 0.70
N SER A 287 13.73 -23.69 0.70
CA SER A 287 14.20 -22.98 -0.50
C SER A 287 15.15 -23.84 -1.34
N ASP A 288 15.65 -23.29 -2.46
CA ASP A 288 16.72 -23.93 -3.24
C ASP A 288 18.13 -23.67 -2.68
N LEU A 289 18.31 -22.83 -1.64
CA LEU A 289 19.62 -22.57 -1.03
C LEU A 289 20.42 -23.81 -0.60
N PRO A 290 19.81 -24.87 -0.02
CA PRO A 290 20.56 -26.06 0.41
C PRO A 290 21.32 -26.75 -0.73
N LYS A 291 20.90 -26.55 -1.98
CA LYS A 291 21.59 -27.06 -3.18
C LYS A 291 22.90 -26.32 -3.48
N HIS A 292 23.10 -25.13 -2.91
CA HIS A 292 24.22 -24.24 -3.24
C HIS A 292 25.13 -23.91 -2.04
N ILE A 293 24.59 -23.90 -0.82
CA ILE A 293 25.32 -23.58 0.39
C ILE A 293 24.74 -24.37 1.56
N SER A 294 25.58 -24.85 2.49
CA SER A 294 25.09 -25.46 3.73
C SER A 294 24.64 -24.37 4.72
N TRP A 295 23.63 -24.65 5.57
CA TRP A 295 23.15 -23.75 6.62
C TRP A 295 24.27 -23.06 7.43
N LYS A 296 25.22 -23.84 7.95
CA LYS A 296 26.38 -23.31 8.73
C LYS A 296 27.22 -22.31 7.94
N LYS A 297 27.47 -22.57 6.65
CA LYS A 297 28.21 -21.66 5.77
C LYS A 297 27.38 -20.41 5.44
N PHE A 298 26.07 -20.56 5.25
CA PHE A 298 25.17 -19.44 4.98
C PHE A 298 25.10 -18.46 6.16
N ILE A 299 24.85 -18.94 7.38
CA ILE A 299 24.86 -18.08 8.59
C ILE A 299 26.23 -17.41 8.76
N LYS A 300 27.32 -18.17 8.59
CA LYS A 300 28.68 -17.61 8.74
C LYS A 300 28.96 -16.51 7.70
N LYS A 301 28.44 -16.65 6.48
CA LYS A 301 28.60 -15.67 5.40
C LYS A 301 27.64 -14.49 5.54
N GLY A 302 26.44 -14.72 6.08
CA GLY A 302 25.36 -13.75 6.24
C GLY A 302 24.53 -13.46 5.00
N TYR A 303 25.02 -13.79 3.81
CA TYR A 303 24.28 -13.58 2.57
C TYR A 303 24.67 -14.56 1.46
N PHE A 304 23.77 -14.70 0.49
CA PHE A 304 23.97 -15.47 -0.73
C PHE A 304 23.47 -14.65 -1.93
N VAL A 305 24.34 -14.45 -2.91
CA VAL A 305 23.97 -13.83 -4.18
C VAL A 305 23.61 -14.95 -5.14
N VAL A 306 22.36 -15.00 -5.59
CA VAL A 306 21.93 -16.03 -6.53
C VAL A 306 22.65 -15.80 -7.86
N PRO A 307 23.26 -16.84 -8.46
CA PRO A 307 23.88 -16.73 -9.78
C PRO A 307 22.88 -16.20 -10.82
N PRO A 308 23.33 -15.38 -11.79
CA PRO A 308 22.46 -14.93 -12.87
C PRO A 308 22.06 -16.13 -13.74
N LEU A 309 20.89 -16.02 -14.36
CA LEU A 309 20.43 -17.00 -15.33
C LEU A 309 21.27 -16.90 -16.60
N LYS A 310 21.62 -18.06 -17.18
CA LYS A 310 22.28 -18.11 -18.49
C LYS A 310 21.39 -17.44 -19.54
N GLU A 311 22.00 -16.79 -20.53
CA GLU A 311 21.27 -15.96 -21.49
C GLU A 311 20.23 -16.76 -22.28
N GLU A 312 20.57 -17.99 -22.67
CA GLU A 312 19.70 -18.92 -23.38
C GLU A 312 18.49 -19.40 -22.56
N LEU A 313 18.53 -19.24 -21.23
CA LEU A 313 17.44 -19.61 -20.32
C LEU A 313 16.58 -18.41 -19.91
N ARG A 314 16.93 -17.19 -20.34
CA ARG A 314 16.20 -15.97 -19.94
C ARG A 314 14.74 -16.04 -20.42
N PRO A 315 13.78 -15.63 -19.56
CA PRO A 315 12.38 -15.64 -19.95
C PRO A 315 12.13 -14.64 -21.08
N PRO A 316 11.19 -14.94 -21.99
CA PRO A 316 10.75 -14.01 -23.02
C PRO A 316 10.16 -12.72 -22.44
N VAL A 317 10.10 -11.69 -23.29
CA VAL A 317 9.53 -10.38 -22.92
C VAL A 317 8.04 -10.54 -22.54
N SER A 318 7.62 -9.87 -21.45
CA SER A 318 6.22 -9.88 -21.02
C SER A 318 5.25 -9.47 -22.15
N PHE A 319 4.07 -10.10 -22.19
CA PHE A 319 3.04 -9.95 -23.24
C PHE A 319 3.46 -10.29 -24.68
N ARG A 320 4.70 -10.72 -24.95
CA ARG A 320 5.14 -11.17 -26.28
C ARG A 320 4.25 -12.28 -26.83
N TRP A 321 4.01 -13.27 -25.97
CA TRP A 321 3.17 -14.42 -26.25
C TRP A 321 1.76 -14.03 -26.65
N PHE A 322 1.20 -13.03 -25.97
CA PHE A 322 -0.13 -12.52 -26.24
C PHE A 322 -0.18 -11.77 -27.58
N ALA A 323 0.80 -10.93 -27.87
CA ALA A 323 0.88 -10.19 -29.13
C ALA A 323 1.05 -11.10 -30.36
N GLU A 324 1.73 -12.23 -30.19
CA GLU A 324 1.98 -13.23 -31.24
C GLU A 324 0.90 -14.33 -31.30
N GLY A 325 -0.09 -14.31 -30.39
CA GLY A 325 -1.17 -15.30 -30.36
C GLY A 325 -0.73 -16.72 -29.99
N ARG A 326 0.42 -16.86 -29.34
CA ARG A 326 1.04 -18.13 -28.96
C ARG A 326 0.79 -18.47 -27.49
N LYS A 327 1.17 -19.68 -27.08
CA LYS A 327 1.09 -20.11 -25.69
C LYS A 327 2.00 -19.25 -24.80
N LYS A 328 1.50 -18.96 -23.61
CA LYS A 328 2.20 -18.27 -22.54
C LYS A 328 3.43 -19.07 -22.10
N ASP A 329 4.58 -18.42 -22.11
CA ASP A 329 5.89 -19.01 -21.84
C ASP A 329 6.74 -18.13 -20.90
N VAL A 330 6.07 -17.30 -20.10
CA VAL A 330 6.71 -16.46 -19.06
C VAL A 330 6.45 -17.06 -17.68
N PRO A 331 7.37 -16.88 -16.70
CA PRO A 331 7.31 -17.57 -15.40
C PRO A 331 6.24 -17.04 -14.44
N GLU A 332 5.56 -15.96 -14.82
CA GLU A 332 4.40 -15.46 -14.07
C GLU A 332 3.30 -16.54 -13.99
N PRO A 333 2.67 -16.77 -12.84
CA PRO A 333 1.70 -17.86 -12.67
C PRO A 333 0.28 -17.57 -13.18
N HIS A 334 -0.12 -16.30 -13.36
CA HIS A 334 -1.48 -15.95 -13.80
C HIS A 334 -1.57 -15.85 -15.34
N PRO A 335 -2.72 -16.14 -15.98
CA PRO A 335 -3.94 -16.72 -15.43
C PRO A 335 -3.69 -18.08 -14.75
N LEU A 336 -4.42 -18.38 -13.67
CA LEU A 336 -4.31 -19.69 -13.04
C LEU A 336 -4.92 -20.75 -13.97
N PRO A 337 -4.59 -22.05 -13.81
CA PRO A 337 -5.09 -23.11 -14.70
C PRO A 337 -6.61 -23.12 -14.89
N ALA A 338 -7.38 -22.77 -13.84
CA ALA A 338 -8.84 -22.73 -13.87
C ALA A 338 -9.43 -21.48 -14.57
N ASP A 339 -8.61 -20.46 -14.87
CA ASP A 339 -9.06 -19.21 -15.48
C ASP A 339 -8.95 -19.22 -17.02
N TYR A 340 -8.31 -20.24 -17.61
CA TYR A 340 -8.24 -20.36 -19.07
C TYR A 340 -9.59 -20.80 -19.63
N THR A 341 -10.08 -20.10 -20.65
CA THR A 341 -11.44 -20.28 -21.18
C THR A 341 -11.51 -21.31 -22.30
N GLU A 342 -10.66 -21.18 -23.32
CA GLU A 342 -10.65 -22.04 -24.51
C GLU A 342 -9.50 -23.04 -24.50
N GLU A 343 -8.27 -22.56 -24.32
CA GLU A 343 -7.06 -23.39 -24.37
C GLU A 343 -6.10 -23.00 -23.24
N PHE A 344 -5.56 -24.01 -22.55
CA PHE A 344 -4.56 -23.82 -21.50
C PHE A 344 -3.34 -23.06 -22.03
N LEU A 345 -2.89 -22.04 -21.28
CA LEU A 345 -1.81 -21.10 -21.63
C LEU A 345 -2.11 -20.16 -22.80
N LYS A 346 -3.37 -19.98 -23.23
CA LYS A 346 -3.72 -19.05 -24.32
C LYS A 346 -4.73 -18.01 -23.87
N GLY A 347 -4.45 -16.75 -24.23
CA GLY A 347 -5.27 -15.61 -23.84
C GLY A 347 -5.00 -15.09 -22.42
N LEU A 348 -5.61 -13.94 -22.11
CA LEU A 348 -5.61 -13.33 -20.78
C LEU A 348 -6.65 -14.00 -19.86
N GLN A 349 -6.66 -13.62 -18.58
CA GLN A 349 -7.60 -14.14 -17.56
C GLN A 349 -9.06 -13.75 -17.81
N THR A 350 -9.30 -12.80 -18.70
CA THR A 350 -10.64 -12.31 -19.03
C THR A 350 -11.48 -13.40 -19.69
N GLN A 351 -12.81 -13.28 -19.60
CA GLN A 351 -13.75 -14.27 -20.13
C GLN A 351 -13.61 -14.47 -21.65
N SER A 352 -13.12 -13.47 -22.38
CA SER A 352 -12.83 -13.57 -23.83
C SER A 352 -11.39 -13.99 -24.15
N GLY A 353 -10.50 -14.10 -23.16
CA GLY A 353 -9.06 -14.25 -23.37
C GLY A 353 -8.37 -13.02 -23.98
N LYS A 354 -9.07 -11.88 -24.10
CA LYS A 354 -8.60 -10.64 -24.79
C LYS A 354 -8.58 -9.45 -23.82
N ILE A 355 -8.03 -8.32 -24.29
CA ILE A 355 -8.21 -7.04 -23.59
C ILE A 355 -9.64 -6.56 -23.84
N GLU A 356 -10.46 -6.52 -22.80
CA GLU A 356 -11.87 -6.17 -22.89
C GLU A 356 -12.08 -4.66 -22.69
N PHE A 357 -12.29 -3.93 -23.79
CA PHE A 357 -12.75 -2.53 -23.74
C PHE A 357 -14.18 -2.43 -23.22
N ASP A 358 -14.97 -3.48 -23.39
CA ASP A 358 -16.30 -3.64 -22.82
C ASP A 358 -16.29 -4.89 -21.96
N CYS A 359 -16.16 -4.70 -20.64
CA CYS A 359 -15.78 -5.75 -19.71
C CYS A 359 -16.94 -6.74 -19.45
N ASN A 360 -16.72 -8.01 -19.75
CA ASN A 360 -17.72 -9.07 -19.54
C ASN A 360 -18.00 -9.32 -18.06
N SER A 361 -16.98 -9.25 -17.21
CA SER A 361 -17.17 -9.38 -15.75
C SER A 361 -18.09 -8.27 -15.21
N LEU A 362 -17.88 -7.02 -15.60
CA LEU A 362 -18.78 -5.92 -15.22
C LEU A 362 -20.20 -6.12 -15.76
N LYS A 363 -20.38 -6.55 -17.01
CA LYS A 363 -21.72 -6.86 -17.54
C LYS A 363 -22.47 -7.94 -16.75
N ARG A 364 -21.75 -8.90 -16.16
CA ARG A 364 -22.35 -10.02 -15.43
C ARG A 364 -22.71 -9.64 -13.99
N PHE A 365 -21.83 -8.91 -13.32
CA PHE A 365 -21.95 -8.66 -11.89
C PHE A 365 -22.49 -7.27 -11.56
N ASP A 366 -22.30 -6.30 -12.46
CA ASP A 366 -22.52 -4.89 -12.13
C ASP A 366 -22.74 -4.01 -13.38
N ALA A 367 -23.66 -4.43 -14.26
CA ALA A 367 -23.85 -3.79 -15.57
C ALA A 367 -24.34 -2.34 -15.49
N ASP A 368 -25.07 -2.02 -14.43
CA ASP A 368 -25.80 -0.78 -14.24
C ASP A 368 -25.11 0.20 -13.27
N ASP A 369 -23.87 -0.08 -12.82
CA ASP A 369 -23.11 0.85 -11.96
C ASP A 369 -22.72 2.12 -12.73
N PRO A 370 -23.29 3.29 -12.39
CA PRO A 370 -22.99 4.53 -13.10
C PRO A 370 -21.58 5.06 -12.82
N GLU A 371 -20.94 4.65 -11.72
CA GLU A 371 -19.57 5.07 -11.36
C GLU A 371 -18.50 4.09 -11.91
N ARG A 372 -18.93 2.93 -12.42
CA ARG A 372 -18.06 1.93 -13.06
C ARG A 372 -18.73 1.30 -14.28
N PRO A 373 -18.91 2.06 -15.37
CA PRO A 373 -19.53 1.55 -16.59
C PRO A 373 -18.72 0.41 -17.21
N THR A 374 -19.40 -0.51 -17.90
CA THR A 374 -18.75 -1.68 -18.55
C THR A 374 -17.72 -1.28 -19.60
N ILE A 375 -17.91 -0.14 -20.25
CA ILE A 375 -16.96 0.52 -21.15
C ILE A 375 -16.35 1.72 -20.41
N PRO A 376 -15.02 1.90 -20.40
CA PRO A 376 -14.43 3.03 -19.71
C PRO A 376 -14.79 4.32 -20.42
N LYS A 377 -15.24 5.29 -19.63
CA LYS A 377 -15.72 6.60 -20.09
C LYS A 377 -15.02 7.69 -19.30
N TYR A 378 -15.01 8.89 -19.86
CA TYR A 378 -14.60 10.05 -19.09
C TYR A 378 -15.69 10.38 -18.07
N GLU A 379 -15.30 10.34 -16.81
CA GLU A 379 -16.11 10.81 -15.69
C GLU A 379 -15.31 11.91 -14.98
N PRO A 380 -15.93 13.07 -14.72
CA PRO A 380 -15.26 14.12 -13.95
C PRO A 380 -14.96 13.61 -12.54
N SER A 381 -13.83 14.06 -11.99
CA SER A 381 -13.48 13.75 -10.60
C SER A 381 -14.49 14.37 -9.66
N TRP A 382 -15.05 13.56 -8.75
CA TRP A 382 -15.94 14.02 -7.69
C TRP A 382 -15.21 14.73 -6.55
N GLU A 383 -13.87 14.72 -6.53
CA GLU A 383 -13.01 15.47 -5.60
C GLU A 383 -12.08 16.37 -6.42
N GLY A 384 -12.67 17.28 -7.19
CA GLY A 384 -11.95 18.13 -8.12
C GLY A 384 -12.81 19.28 -8.64
N PRO A 385 -12.35 20.00 -9.68
CA PRO A 385 -13.03 21.22 -10.17
C PRO A 385 -14.46 21.05 -10.70
N ALA A 386 -14.97 19.83 -10.78
CA ALA A 386 -16.36 19.56 -11.18
C ALA A 386 -17.33 19.53 -9.97
N ASP A 387 -16.81 19.56 -8.74
CA ASP A 387 -17.59 19.78 -7.53
C ASP A 387 -17.61 21.28 -7.24
N ASP A 388 -18.45 22.03 -7.96
CA ASP A 388 -18.46 23.50 -7.96
C ASP A 388 -18.54 24.08 -6.54
N ALA A 389 -19.44 23.55 -5.70
CA ALA A 389 -19.68 24.05 -4.35
C ALA A 389 -18.47 23.86 -3.43
N ARG A 390 -17.78 22.72 -3.54
CA ARG A 390 -16.57 22.45 -2.75
C ARG A 390 -15.37 23.19 -3.30
N PHE A 391 -15.24 23.26 -4.63
CA PHE A 391 -14.12 23.92 -5.30
C PHE A 391 -14.12 25.43 -5.09
N GLU A 392 -15.30 26.05 -4.95
CA GLU A 392 -15.41 27.47 -4.56
C GLU A 392 -14.83 27.73 -3.17
N LYS A 393 -15.07 26.83 -2.19
CA LYS A 393 -14.53 26.97 -0.82
C LYS A 393 -13.06 26.54 -0.72
N TYR A 394 -12.66 25.53 -1.48
CA TYR A 394 -11.36 24.86 -1.38
C TYR A 394 -10.74 24.70 -2.78
N PRO A 395 -10.17 25.79 -3.34
CA PRO A 395 -9.80 25.84 -4.76
C PRO A 395 -8.48 25.13 -5.09
N LEU A 396 -7.75 24.63 -4.10
CA LEU A 396 -6.44 24.00 -4.29
C LEU A 396 -6.56 22.48 -4.27
N LEU A 397 -6.04 21.82 -5.32
CA LEU A 397 -5.94 20.37 -5.38
C LEU A 397 -4.63 19.91 -4.73
N MET A 398 -4.71 19.36 -3.53
CA MET A 398 -3.58 18.78 -2.83
C MET A 398 -3.38 17.32 -3.24
N MET A 399 -2.18 16.97 -3.70
CA MET A 399 -1.77 15.59 -3.97
C MET A 399 -0.93 15.03 -2.82
N THR A 400 -1.19 13.77 -2.45
CA THR A 400 -0.53 13.07 -1.34
C THR A 400 0.09 11.73 -1.74
N PRO A 401 1.22 11.74 -2.49
CA PRO A 401 1.97 10.52 -2.81
C PRO A 401 2.79 10.01 -1.61
N HIS A 402 3.39 8.83 -1.76
CA HIS A 402 4.26 8.24 -0.72
C HIS A 402 5.44 9.16 -0.37
N ALA A 403 5.78 9.21 0.92
CA ALA A 403 6.97 9.89 1.43
C ALA A 403 8.25 9.49 0.68
N ARG A 404 9.04 10.49 0.29
CA ARG A 404 10.29 10.28 -0.44
C ARG A 404 11.40 9.66 0.42
N TYR A 405 11.53 10.12 1.65
CA TYR A 405 12.66 9.81 2.53
C TYR A 405 12.33 8.76 3.60
N SER A 406 11.08 8.30 3.66
CA SER A 406 10.59 7.34 4.65
C SER A 406 9.81 6.22 3.96
N TYR A 407 9.91 4.99 4.47
CA TYR A 407 9.07 3.89 4.01
C TYR A 407 7.73 3.95 4.74
N HIS A 408 6.76 4.67 4.15
CA HIS A 408 5.54 5.07 4.87
C HIS A 408 5.92 5.76 6.20
N SER A 409 5.35 5.34 7.34
CA SER A 409 5.71 5.86 8.65
C SER A 409 7.04 5.33 9.19
N GLN A 410 7.70 4.37 8.53
CA GLN A 410 8.91 3.69 9.03
C GLN A 410 10.18 4.48 8.68
N GLY A 411 10.30 5.69 9.23
CA GLY A 411 11.46 6.55 9.07
C GLY A 411 11.20 7.96 9.62
N ASP A 412 10.10 8.58 9.19
CA ASP A 412 9.63 9.87 9.68
C ASP A 412 9.47 9.92 11.21
N GLY A 413 9.73 11.08 11.82
CA GLY A 413 9.64 11.27 13.26
C GLY A 413 10.71 10.49 14.01
N LYS A 414 10.36 9.89 15.16
CA LYS A 414 11.23 8.99 15.96
C LYS A 414 12.60 9.57 16.33
N ASP A 415 12.73 10.89 16.31
CA ASP A 415 14.03 11.58 16.42
C ASP A 415 15.07 11.03 15.42
N SER A 416 14.61 10.62 14.24
CA SER A 416 15.49 10.09 13.20
C SER A 416 16.23 11.20 12.48
N PHE A 417 17.43 10.89 11.99
CA PHE A 417 18.24 11.79 11.16
C PHE A 417 17.55 12.21 9.86
N LEU A 418 16.44 11.56 9.47
CA LEU A 418 15.67 11.95 8.29
C LEU A 418 14.98 13.29 8.47
N ASN A 419 14.64 13.66 9.73
CA ASN A 419 13.97 14.93 10.04
C ASN A 419 14.82 16.15 9.64
N ASP A 420 16.15 16.00 9.60
CA ASP A 420 17.10 17.06 9.20
C ASP A 420 17.11 17.32 7.68
N ILE A 421 16.47 16.47 6.89
CA ILE A 421 16.36 16.67 5.44
C ILE A 421 15.32 17.75 5.20
N ILE A 422 15.76 18.93 4.74
CA ILE A 422 14.90 20.12 4.52
C ILE A 422 13.71 19.90 3.57
N ASP A 423 13.79 18.89 2.71
CA ASP A 423 12.73 18.49 1.76
C ASP A 423 11.77 17.45 2.37
N HIS A 424 12.05 16.96 3.58
CA HIS A 424 11.22 16.09 4.41
C HIS A 424 10.45 16.92 5.45
N ARG A 425 11.19 17.56 6.36
CA ARG A 425 10.68 18.44 7.41
C ARG A 425 11.54 19.71 7.50
N VAL A 426 10.98 20.76 8.11
CA VAL A 426 11.68 22.02 8.37
C VAL A 426 11.58 22.35 9.84
N GLU A 427 12.71 22.58 10.49
CA GLU A 427 12.76 23.04 11.87
C GLU A 427 12.45 24.54 11.96
N ILE A 428 11.42 24.88 12.72
CA ILE A 428 11.01 26.26 13.00
C ILE A 428 10.76 26.33 14.51
N GLU A 429 11.48 27.24 15.20
CA GLU A 429 11.36 27.44 16.65
C GLU A 429 11.50 26.14 17.48
N GLY A 430 12.44 25.26 17.08
CA GLY A 430 12.72 24.01 17.78
C GLY A 430 11.74 22.88 17.46
N ARG A 431 10.90 23.01 16.43
CA ARG A 431 9.95 21.98 16.00
C ARG A 431 10.05 21.69 14.52
N TYR A 432 10.05 20.40 14.16
CA TYR A 432 10.06 19.94 12.78
C TYR A 432 8.65 19.83 12.19
N TYR A 433 8.31 20.74 11.29
CA TYR A 433 7.04 20.75 10.56
C TYR A 433 7.14 19.99 9.24
N TRP A 434 6.04 19.33 8.86
CA TRP A 434 5.93 18.64 7.57
C TRP A 434 6.00 19.62 6.40
N THR A 435 6.61 19.21 5.28
CA THR A 435 6.75 20.08 4.11
C THR A 435 5.53 20.01 3.18
N LEU A 436 4.95 21.17 2.87
CA LEU A 436 3.89 21.30 1.86
C LEU A 436 4.37 22.16 0.70
N ARG A 437 4.54 21.55 -0.47
CA ARG A 437 4.96 22.23 -1.70
C ARG A 437 3.75 22.89 -2.35
N MET A 438 3.93 24.09 -2.84
CA MET A 438 2.89 24.84 -3.55
C MET A 438 3.49 25.59 -4.73
N ASN A 439 2.67 25.89 -5.74
CA ASN A 439 3.11 26.73 -6.84
C ASN A 439 3.56 28.13 -6.33
N ASP A 440 4.59 28.68 -6.94
CA ASP A 440 5.19 29.97 -6.57
C ASP A 440 4.23 31.15 -6.72
N LYS A 441 3.41 31.16 -7.77
CA LYS A 441 2.37 32.18 -7.96
C LYS A 441 1.24 32.04 -6.94
N ASP A 442 0.74 30.82 -6.69
CA ASP A 442 -0.32 30.60 -5.69
C ASP A 442 0.12 31.04 -4.29
N ALA A 443 1.42 30.87 -3.97
CA ALA A 443 2.02 31.33 -2.73
C ALA A 443 2.08 32.87 -2.67
N ALA A 444 2.56 33.51 -3.74
CA ALA A 444 2.65 34.96 -3.83
C ALA A 444 1.27 35.64 -3.73
N ASP A 445 0.25 35.07 -4.40
CA ASP A 445 -1.13 35.57 -4.36
C ASP A 445 -1.75 35.49 -2.94
N ARG A 446 -1.22 34.60 -2.09
CA ARG A 446 -1.60 34.43 -0.67
C ARG A 446 -0.62 35.07 0.32
N GLY A 447 0.41 35.77 -0.15
CA GLY A 447 1.45 36.37 0.71
C GLY A 447 2.34 35.37 1.45
N ILE A 448 2.36 34.10 1.03
CA ILE A 448 3.11 33.00 1.66
C ILE A 448 4.55 32.97 1.11
N LYS A 449 5.52 32.96 2.02
CA LYS A 449 6.95 32.81 1.70
C LYS A 449 7.44 31.40 2.03
N LYS A 450 8.67 31.12 1.59
CA LYS A 450 9.32 29.85 1.88
C LYS A 450 9.52 29.70 3.39
N PHE A 451 9.07 28.56 3.91
CA PHE A 451 9.11 28.17 5.32
C PHE A 451 8.17 28.94 6.24
N ASP A 452 7.27 29.77 5.72
CA ASP A 452 6.15 30.24 6.54
C ASP A 452 5.32 29.03 6.99
N LEU A 453 4.85 29.08 8.24
CA LEU A 453 3.89 28.11 8.73
C LEU A 453 2.53 28.41 8.14
N ILE A 454 1.95 27.42 7.48
CA ILE A 454 0.65 27.51 6.82
C ILE A 454 -0.28 26.45 7.36
N LYS A 455 -1.56 26.78 7.43
CA LYS A 455 -2.64 25.85 7.78
C LYS A 455 -3.32 25.40 6.49
N ALA A 456 -3.17 24.12 6.14
CA ALA A 456 -3.93 23.49 5.08
C ALA A 456 -5.20 22.87 5.66
N HIS A 457 -6.37 23.19 5.11
CA HIS A 457 -7.64 22.75 5.70
C HIS A 457 -8.75 22.52 4.68
N ASN A 458 -9.75 21.75 5.13
CA ASN A 458 -11.08 21.66 4.55
C ASN A 458 -12.08 21.27 5.65
N GLU A 459 -13.29 20.84 5.31
CA GLU A 459 -14.32 20.47 6.30
C GLU A 459 -13.97 19.25 7.15
N ARG A 460 -12.94 18.49 6.78
CA ARG A 460 -12.51 17.25 7.48
C ARG A 460 -11.51 17.54 8.60
N GLY A 461 -10.77 18.65 8.50
CA GLY A 461 -9.73 19.00 9.46
C GLY A 461 -8.78 20.09 8.97
N ALA A 462 -7.69 20.26 9.72
CA ALA A 462 -6.66 21.25 9.44
C ALA A 462 -5.28 20.73 9.89
N VAL A 463 -4.25 20.98 9.07
CA VAL A 463 -2.88 20.52 9.30
C VAL A 463 -1.91 21.67 9.09
N VAL A 464 -1.00 21.89 10.04
CA VAL A 464 0.07 22.88 9.94
C VAL A 464 1.29 22.28 9.25
N CYS A 465 1.77 22.96 8.22
CA CYS A 465 2.95 22.58 7.45
C CYS A 465 3.88 23.77 7.25
N ALA A 466 5.15 23.50 6.98
CA ALA A 466 6.09 24.49 6.45
C ALA A 466 5.90 24.62 4.94
N ALA A 467 5.62 25.84 4.47
CA ALA A 467 5.40 26.12 3.05
C ALA A 467 6.70 25.97 2.24
N PHE A 468 6.62 25.33 1.07
CA PHE A 468 7.75 25.20 0.15
C PHE A 468 7.33 25.63 -1.27
N PRO A 469 7.27 26.94 -1.57
CA PRO A 469 6.96 27.45 -2.90
C PRO A 469 7.93 26.92 -3.95
N THR A 470 7.40 26.52 -5.11
CA THR A 470 8.17 25.92 -6.20
C THR A 470 7.50 26.10 -7.56
N SER A 471 8.30 26.23 -8.62
CA SER A 471 7.81 26.25 -10.01
C SER A 471 7.59 24.84 -10.61
N ARG A 472 7.72 23.79 -9.80
CA ARG A 472 7.56 22.37 -10.22
C ARG A 472 6.11 21.89 -10.23
N LEU A 473 5.17 22.73 -9.78
CA LEU A 473 3.75 22.43 -9.70
C LEU A 473 2.97 23.39 -10.59
N ALA A 474 1.88 22.91 -11.19
CA ALA A 474 0.92 23.77 -11.86
C ALA A 474 0.21 24.67 -10.82
N SER A 475 -0.26 25.85 -11.25
CA SER A 475 -1.12 26.68 -10.40
C SER A 475 -2.41 25.94 -10.04
N GLY A 476 -2.88 26.16 -8.81
CA GLY A 476 -3.98 25.45 -8.17
C GLY A 476 -3.59 24.09 -7.57
N VAL A 477 -2.30 23.71 -7.56
CA VAL A 477 -1.86 22.38 -7.12
C VAL A 477 -0.89 22.46 -5.94
N LEU A 478 -1.19 21.69 -4.91
CA LEU A 478 -0.32 21.45 -3.77
C LEU A 478 0.22 20.03 -3.79
N HIS A 479 1.39 19.83 -3.18
CA HIS A 479 1.98 18.52 -3.01
C HIS A 479 2.60 18.39 -1.62
N GLY A 480 2.05 17.51 -0.79
CA GLY A 480 2.64 17.09 0.46
C GLY A 480 2.60 15.58 0.55
N TYR A 481 3.61 14.94 1.13
CA TYR A 481 3.61 13.47 1.18
C TYR A 481 2.58 12.95 2.18
N GLU A 482 1.99 11.78 1.91
CA GLU A 482 1.25 11.01 2.92
C GLU A 482 2.23 10.31 3.90
N SER A 483 1.69 9.52 4.83
CA SER A 483 2.43 8.64 5.72
C SER A 483 3.28 9.34 6.80
N CYS A 484 2.86 10.54 7.23
CA CYS A 484 3.38 11.16 8.45
C CYS A 484 3.23 10.18 9.64
N ALA A 485 4.30 9.98 10.39
CA ALA A 485 4.33 9.12 11.58
C ALA A 485 3.93 9.87 12.86
N ILE A 486 4.06 11.19 12.86
CA ILE A 486 3.77 12.05 14.01
C ILE A 486 2.32 12.50 13.94
N TYR A 487 1.55 12.22 14.98
CA TYR A 487 0.28 12.86 15.25
C TYR A 487 0.43 13.74 16.49
N ASP A 488 0.24 15.04 16.34
CA ASP A 488 0.46 16.05 17.38
C ASP A 488 -0.69 17.06 17.34
N PRO A 489 -1.87 16.70 17.89
CA PRO A 489 -3.02 17.60 17.94
C PRO A 489 -2.73 18.78 18.87
N MET A 490 -3.15 19.97 18.45
CA MET A 490 -2.96 21.20 19.23
C MET A 490 -4.02 21.41 20.32
N GLY A 491 -5.13 20.69 20.24
CA GLY A 491 -6.23 20.70 21.21
C GLY A 491 -6.81 19.30 21.41
N GLU A 492 -8.14 19.18 21.44
CA GLU A 492 -8.79 17.88 21.59
C GLU A 492 -8.43 16.94 20.40
N PRO A 493 -7.94 15.72 20.67
CA PRO A 493 -7.61 14.75 19.61
C PRO A 493 -8.80 14.46 18.69
N GLY A 494 -8.58 14.57 17.38
CA GLY A 494 -9.57 14.38 16.34
C GLY A 494 -10.48 15.59 16.09
N ASN A 495 -10.42 16.63 16.92
CA ASN A 495 -11.25 17.83 16.83
C ASN A 495 -10.43 19.14 16.78
N SER A 496 -9.12 19.05 16.59
CA SER A 496 -8.22 20.21 16.56
C SER A 496 -7.21 20.10 15.42
N VAL A 497 -6.53 21.21 15.15
CA VAL A 497 -5.43 21.30 14.18
C VAL A 497 -4.32 20.32 14.55
N ASP A 498 -3.83 19.54 13.59
CA ASP A 498 -2.62 18.73 13.74
C ASP A 498 -1.38 19.51 13.28
N ARG A 499 -0.32 19.52 14.09
CA ARG A 499 0.99 20.08 13.70
C ARG A 499 2.04 18.99 13.43
N GLY A 500 1.65 17.72 13.48
CA GLY A 500 2.51 16.59 13.13
C GLY A 500 2.76 16.50 11.62
N GLY A 501 1.73 16.74 10.81
CA GLY A 501 1.78 16.68 9.35
C GLY A 501 0.88 15.63 8.71
N CYS A 502 -0.15 15.16 9.42
CA CYS A 502 -1.08 14.12 8.96
C CYS A 502 -2.04 14.65 7.87
N LEU A 503 -1.53 14.98 6.68
CA LEU A 503 -2.32 15.47 5.53
C LEU A 503 -3.49 14.56 5.13
N ASN A 504 -3.40 13.28 5.47
CA ASN A 504 -4.48 12.33 5.24
C ASN A 504 -5.76 12.60 6.06
N GLN A 505 -5.70 13.47 7.08
CA GLN A 505 -6.88 14.04 7.72
C GLN A 505 -7.77 14.80 6.72
N LEU A 506 -7.17 15.40 5.69
CA LEU A 506 -7.86 16.21 4.70
C LEU A 506 -8.38 15.38 3.51
N THR A 507 -8.01 14.10 3.42
CA THR A 507 -8.32 13.23 2.26
C THR A 507 -9.70 12.56 2.38
N PRO A 508 -10.39 12.27 1.26
CA PRO A 508 -11.78 11.83 1.31
C PRO A 508 -11.94 10.43 1.89
N LYS A 509 -12.91 10.26 2.80
CA LYS A 509 -13.37 8.92 3.22
C LYS A 509 -14.16 8.18 2.14
N ARG A 510 -14.80 8.92 1.23
CA ARG A 510 -15.56 8.34 0.11
C ARG A 510 -14.64 7.42 -0.71
N MET A 511 -15.12 6.20 -0.96
CA MET A 511 -14.46 5.24 -1.82
C MET A 511 -14.51 5.71 -3.28
N GLN A 512 -13.65 5.18 -4.16
CA GLN A 512 -13.68 5.62 -5.57
C GLN A 512 -15.06 5.44 -6.20
N ILE A 513 -15.71 4.33 -5.86
CA ILE A 513 -17.08 3.98 -6.26
C ILE A 513 -17.79 3.26 -5.11
N LYS A 514 -19.12 3.25 -5.13
CA LYS A 514 -19.97 2.56 -4.13
C LYS A 514 -19.79 1.04 -4.14
N GLN A 515 -19.62 0.43 -5.31
CA GLN A 515 -19.55 -1.03 -5.47
C GLN A 515 -18.12 -1.60 -5.45
N SER A 516 -17.23 -0.95 -4.70
CA SER A 516 -15.88 -1.44 -4.42
C SER A 516 -15.42 -0.97 -3.04
N HIS A 517 -14.35 -1.56 -2.52
CA HIS A 517 -13.71 -1.10 -1.29
C HIS A 517 -12.32 -0.53 -1.55
N SER A 518 -12.28 0.64 -2.19
CA SER A 518 -11.05 1.28 -2.67
C SER A 518 -10.91 2.72 -2.17
N MET A 519 -9.70 3.08 -1.72
CA MET A 519 -9.41 4.43 -1.26
C MET A 519 -9.25 5.41 -2.42
N ALA A 520 -9.64 6.67 -2.19
CA ALA A 520 -9.51 7.80 -3.11
C ALA A 520 -8.60 8.91 -2.54
N THR A 521 -7.62 8.55 -1.71
CA THR A 521 -6.87 9.49 -0.86
C THR A 521 -5.76 10.26 -1.52
N SER A 522 -5.30 9.90 -2.72
CA SER A 522 -4.12 10.55 -3.32
C SER A 522 -4.34 12.00 -3.76
N SER A 523 -5.58 12.51 -3.67
CA SER A 523 -5.87 13.92 -3.85
C SER A 523 -7.04 14.39 -2.99
N ALA A 524 -7.03 15.66 -2.60
CA ALA A 524 -8.11 16.32 -1.89
C ALA A 524 -8.20 17.80 -2.27
N LEU A 525 -9.41 18.36 -2.24
CA LEU A 525 -9.60 19.82 -2.33
C LEU A 525 -9.39 20.44 -0.95
N VAL A 526 -8.56 21.48 -0.89
CA VAL A 526 -8.18 22.23 0.32
C VAL A 526 -8.05 23.73 0.04
N GLU A 527 -7.97 24.52 1.09
CA GLU A 527 -7.41 25.88 1.07
C GLU A 527 -6.19 25.94 2.00
N VAL A 528 -5.32 26.92 1.77
CA VAL A 528 -4.16 27.22 2.60
C VAL A 528 -4.12 28.70 2.96
N GLU A 529 -3.80 28.98 4.22
CA GLU A 529 -3.58 30.32 4.74
C GLU A 529 -2.36 30.35 5.66
N LEU A 530 -1.81 31.54 5.90
CA LEU A 530 -0.80 31.73 6.95
C LEU A 530 -1.39 31.29 8.28
N TRP A 531 -0.64 30.49 9.03
CA TRP A 531 -1.12 30.00 10.31
C TRP A 531 -1.06 31.11 11.36
N ASP A 532 -2.18 31.31 12.05
CA ASP A 532 -2.40 32.37 13.05
C ASP A 532 -2.04 31.96 14.49
N GLY A 533 -1.58 30.71 14.69
CA GLY A 533 -1.33 30.13 16.00
C GLY A 533 -2.51 29.39 16.62
N GLY A 534 -3.69 29.42 15.98
CA GLY A 534 -4.91 28.80 16.49
C GLY A 534 -4.89 27.26 16.45
N SER A 535 -5.56 26.65 17.43
CA SER A 535 -5.78 25.20 17.55
C SER A 535 -7.10 24.73 16.93
N GLU A 536 -8.02 25.66 16.68
CA GLU A 536 -9.38 25.37 16.27
C GLU A 536 -9.45 24.98 14.80
N LEU A 537 -10.29 23.98 14.51
CA LEU A 537 -10.73 23.74 13.14
C LEU A 537 -11.57 24.93 12.67
N ALA A 538 -11.56 25.21 11.37
CA ALA A 538 -12.49 26.19 10.80
C ALA A 538 -13.92 25.78 11.18
N ALA A 539 -14.74 26.73 11.64
CA ALA A 539 -16.12 26.45 12.01
C ALA A 539 -16.84 25.79 10.83
N ALA A 540 -17.49 24.65 11.07
CA ALA A 540 -18.35 24.04 10.08
C ALA A 540 -19.57 24.96 9.89
N GLU A 541 -19.62 25.65 8.75
CA GLU A 541 -20.82 26.37 8.29
C GLU A 541 -21.94 25.43 7.88
#